data_AF-A0A7U9HBG6-F1
#
_entry.id   AF-A0A7U9HBG6-F1
#
_cell.length_a   1.000
_cell.length_b   1.000
_cell.length_c   1.000
_cell.angle_alpha   90.00
_cell.angle_beta   90.00
_cell.angle_gamma   90.00
#
_symmetry.space_group_name_H-M   'P 1'
#
loop_
_entity.id
_entity.type
_entity.pdbx_description
1 polymer ?
#
loop_
_entity_poly.entity_id
_entity_poly.type
_entity_poly.pdbx_seq_one_letter_code
_entity_poly.pdbx_strand_id
1 'polypeptide(L)'
;MNRVTAPWVRTRLRAAPGAAVALAVLVALTACLAAAFPRALDRYTDAGLRQAVERTPVDESSILVTAGPDLDGGLAHTEESVRPERLTELYRSTLDAVERPLVIDGKRSSYGVRSTDTLPSPDEWLPRPDGLPAELLLAAPHGLADHTRLRSGRLPEVPGGEAGIETTEVQAAVTEETARTLHVEVGSVIHLSAHRDLTVRVTGIVTPEDADSPYWSVDSLLRAPSLRRVPGPMGASNPSYWVGGLLVAPEAAPAVLGATPTVRYWHLTPSPDALHSRDLDGLASAVASLESGPGLERLHATINPLTDVTTGLDAAFTAYGELRGDIGPLVVVAASGAGTVAAVVLLMAGRPGRRAAPRRAGPASGPRRLRTGHGGAAARRDGRRGRARGCPRVRRGPAGAARRPAAPRALGRRRGHRRGRSRAAAAGRRRPPRRTDPRRPARRGVRAGVPAPYRRRTDRGGPRARRGRDAAPARGDGRRR
;
A
#
# COMPACT_ATOMS: atom_id res chain seq x y z
N MET A 1 -0.74 37.93 62.96
CA MET A 1 -1.33 37.69 61.63
C MET A 1 -2.63 36.91 61.79
N ASN A 2 -3.79 37.56 61.72
CA ASN A 2 -5.07 36.87 61.90
C ASN A 2 -5.51 36.18 60.61
N ARG A 3 -5.67 34.85 60.63
CA ARG A 3 -6.38 34.11 59.59
C ARG A 3 -7.87 34.46 59.68
N VAL A 4 -8.36 35.30 58.77
CA VAL A 4 -9.80 35.56 58.62
C VAL A 4 -10.46 34.32 58.01
N THR A 5 -10.80 33.34 58.84
CA THR A 5 -11.60 32.19 58.44
C THR A 5 -13.04 32.63 58.23
N ALA A 6 -13.42 32.94 56.99
CA ALA A 6 -14.75 33.41 56.62
C ALA A 6 -15.85 32.41 57.05
N PRO A 7 -16.67 32.71 58.09
CA PRO A 7 -17.63 31.73 58.64
C PRO A 7 -18.73 31.34 57.64
N TRP A 8 -18.99 32.23 56.68
CA TRP A 8 -19.96 32.11 55.60
C TRP A 8 -19.75 30.90 54.66
N VAL A 9 -18.51 30.39 54.56
CA VAL A 9 -18.24 29.15 53.80
C VAL A 9 -18.88 27.94 54.50
N ARG A 10 -18.78 27.90 55.84
CA ARG A 10 -19.26 26.79 56.67
C ARG A 10 -20.79 26.75 56.77
N THR A 11 -21.45 27.90 56.78
CA THR A 11 -22.93 27.98 56.82
C THR A 11 -23.58 27.72 55.46
N ARG A 12 -22.98 28.14 54.33
CA ARG A 12 -23.54 27.83 53.00
C ARG A 12 -23.48 26.34 52.64
N LEU A 13 -22.43 25.62 53.05
CA LEU A 13 -22.33 24.17 52.81
C LEU A 13 -23.41 23.35 53.54
N ARG A 14 -23.93 23.82 54.68
CA ARG A 14 -25.04 23.17 55.41
C ARG A 14 -26.43 23.40 54.80
N ALA A 15 -26.60 24.38 53.92
CA ALA A 15 -27.92 24.74 53.39
C ALA A 15 -28.36 23.91 52.15
N ALA A 16 -27.41 23.30 51.42
CA ALA A 16 -27.70 22.48 50.23
C ALA A 16 -26.55 21.50 49.90
N PRO A 17 -26.22 20.52 50.77
CA PRO A 17 -25.08 19.62 50.57
C PRO A 17 -25.16 18.83 49.25
N GLY A 18 -26.35 18.42 48.82
CA GLY A 18 -26.55 17.71 47.55
C GLY A 18 -26.13 18.51 46.31
N ALA A 19 -26.27 19.84 46.32
CA ALA A 19 -25.87 20.69 45.19
C ALA A 19 -24.33 20.80 45.09
N ALA A 20 -23.63 20.87 46.23
CA ALA A 20 -22.18 20.87 46.27
C ALA A 20 -21.58 19.54 45.80
N VAL A 21 -22.16 18.41 46.22
CA VAL A 21 -21.76 17.07 45.76
C VAL A 21 -22.04 16.89 44.27
N ALA A 22 -23.22 17.29 43.78
CA ALA A 22 -23.54 17.21 42.35
C ALA A 22 -22.58 18.03 41.47
N LEU A 23 -22.19 19.23 41.92
CA LEU A 23 -21.21 20.05 41.20
C LEU A 23 -19.80 19.44 41.24
N ALA A 24 -19.38 18.87 42.38
CA ALA A 24 -18.10 18.18 42.49
C ALA A 24 -18.03 16.94 41.58
N VAL A 25 -19.10 16.12 41.54
CA VAL A 25 -19.22 14.97 40.64
C VAL A 25 -19.21 15.41 39.18
N LEU A 26 -19.94 16.47 38.82
CA LEU A 26 -19.94 17.00 37.46
C LEU A 26 -18.55 17.48 37.03
N VAL A 27 -17.86 18.26 37.85
CA VAL A 27 -16.49 18.73 37.56
C VAL A 27 -15.51 17.56 37.46
N ALA A 28 -15.60 16.56 38.34
CA ALA A 28 -14.78 15.35 38.28
C ALA A 28 -15.04 14.54 36.99
N LEU A 29 -16.31 14.39 36.59
CA LEU A 29 -16.67 13.74 35.33
C LEU A 29 -16.17 14.53 34.11
N THR A 30 -16.36 15.86 34.09
CA THR A 30 -15.87 16.69 32.97
C THR A 30 -14.34 16.68 32.88
N ALA A 31 -13.62 16.73 34.00
CA ALA A 31 -12.16 16.60 34.03
C ALA A 31 -11.71 15.19 33.58
N CYS A 32 -12.40 14.14 34.02
CA CYS A 32 -12.13 12.77 33.59
C CYS A 32 -12.38 12.59 32.07
N LEU A 33 -13.48 13.12 31.54
CA LEU A 33 -13.74 13.12 30.09
C LEU A 33 -12.69 13.93 29.33
N ALA A 34 -12.35 15.13 29.79
CA ALA A 34 -11.33 15.97 29.14
C ALA A 34 -9.94 15.30 29.11
N ALA A 35 -9.59 14.49 30.11
CA ALA A 35 -8.33 13.75 30.17
C ALA A 35 -8.36 12.40 29.41
N ALA A 36 -9.50 11.71 29.38
CA ALA A 36 -9.64 10.38 28.80
C ALA A 36 -10.09 10.39 27.33
N PHE A 37 -10.96 11.31 26.94
CA PHE A 37 -11.56 11.37 25.60
C PHE A 37 -10.52 11.58 24.48
N PRO A 38 -9.53 12.50 24.59
CA PRO A 38 -8.52 12.65 23.54
C PRO A 38 -7.73 11.36 23.33
N ARG A 39 -7.25 10.75 24.42
CA ARG A 39 -6.49 9.48 24.37
C ARG A 39 -7.30 8.29 23.85
N ALA A 40 -8.61 8.26 24.12
CA ALA A 40 -9.49 7.25 23.55
C ALA A 40 -9.68 7.48 22.05
N LEU A 41 -9.93 8.73 21.65
CA LEU A 41 -10.11 9.12 20.24
C LEU A 41 -8.85 8.81 19.43
N ASP A 42 -7.66 9.20 19.90
CA ASP A 42 -6.37 8.93 19.25
C ASP A 42 -6.17 7.44 19.00
N ARG A 43 -6.49 6.58 19.99
CA ARG A 43 -6.40 5.13 19.84
C ARG A 43 -7.40 4.58 18.82
N TYR A 44 -8.61 5.12 18.76
CA TYR A 44 -9.61 4.74 17.77
C TYR A 44 -9.23 5.20 16.35
N THR A 45 -8.65 6.39 16.20
CA THR A 45 -8.21 6.89 14.89
C THR A 45 -6.95 6.16 14.41
N ASP A 46 -5.99 5.87 15.29
CA ASP A 46 -4.83 5.05 14.95
C ASP A 46 -5.24 3.62 14.55
N ALA A 47 -6.15 2.99 15.31
CA ALA A 47 -6.71 1.69 14.93
C ALA A 47 -7.49 1.75 13.61
N GLY A 48 -8.21 2.85 13.34
CA GLY A 48 -8.90 3.08 12.08
C GLY A 48 -7.96 3.21 10.89
N LEU A 49 -6.81 3.86 11.05
CA LEU A 49 -5.76 3.97 10.03
C LEU A 49 -5.12 2.61 9.74
N ARG A 50 -4.70 1.87 10.78
CA ARG A 50 -4.17 0.50 10.62
C ARG A 50 -5.17 -0.41 9.92
N GLN A 51 -6.43 -0.39 10.35
CA GLN A 51 -7.51 -1.17 9.75
C GLN A 51 -7.81 -0.79 8.29
N ALA A 52 -7.54 0.45 7.89
CA ALA A 52 -7.63 0.86 6.48
C ALA A 52 -6.50 0.25 5.65
N VAL A 53 -5.25 0.35 6.12
CA VAL A 53 -4.08 -0.25 5.46
C VAL A 53 -4.17 -1.78 5.42
N GLU A 54 -4.63 -2.45 6.49
CA GLU A 54 -4.88 -3.90 6.54
C GLU A 54 -5.98 -4.39 5.58
N ARG A 55 -6.83 -3.48 5.06
CA ARG A 55 -7.86 -3.81 4.07
C ARG A 55 -7.43 -3.53 2.64
N THR A 56 -6.38 -2.74 2.46
CA THR A 56 -5.69 -2.60 1.19
C THR A 56 -5.04 -3.94 0.84
N PRO A 57 -5.09 -4.41 -0.42
CA PRO A 57 -4.32 -5.56 -0.88
C PRO A 57 -2.85 -5.47 -0.47
N VAL A 58 -2.21 -6.60 -0.16
CA VAL A 58 -0.88 -6.59 0.49
C VAL A 58 0.18 -5.96 -0.41
N ASP A 59 0.06 -6.19 -1.72
CA ASP A 59 0.80 -5.53 -2.80
C ASP A 59 0.66 -4.00 -2.75
N GLU A 60 -0.56 -3.46 -2.70
CA GLU A 60 -0.85 -2.02 -2.59
C GLU A 60 -0.48 -1.43 -1.21
N SER A 61 -0.45 -2.24 -0.14
CA SER A 61 -0.10 -1.82 1.23
C SER A 61 1.41 -1.70 1.50
N SER A 62 2.23 -2.12 0.53
CA SER A 62 3.69 -2.10 0.59
C SER A 62 4.27 -1.00 -0.32
N ILE A 63 5.55 -0.67 -0.13
CA ILE A 63 6.29 0.16 -1.08
C ILE A 63 7.23 -0.76 -1.85
N LEU A 64 6.95 -0.94 -3.14
CA LEU A 64 7.76 -1.72 -4.06
C LEU A 64 8.71 -0.79 -4.82
N VAL A 65 10.00 -0.88 -4.48
CA VAL A 65 11.09 -0.26 -5.25
C VAL A 65 11.62 -1.31 -6.23
N THR A 66 11.72 -0.97 -7.51
CA THR A 66 12.26 -1.86 -8.55
C THR A 66 13.33 -1.17 -9.38
N ALA A 67 14.36 -1.92 -9.78
CA ALA A 67 15.39 -1.45 -10.71
C ALA A 67 15.84 -2.58 -11.63
N GLY A 68 16.08 -2.26 -12.91
CA GLY A 68 16.82 -3.16 -13.79
C GLY A 68 18.26 -3.39 -13.29
N PRO A 69 18.96 -4.45 -13.75
CA PRO A 69 20.39 -4.66 -13.45
C PRO A 69 21.27 -3.57 -14.09
N ASP A 70 22.48 -3.37 -13.57
CA ASP A 70 23.36 -2.28 -14.03
C ASP A 70 24.15 -2.71 -15.27
N LEU A 71 23.62 -2.37 -16.46
CA LEU A 71 24.16 -2.80 -17.77
C LEU A 71 25.35 -1.98 -18.27
N ASP A 72 25.57 -0.77 -17.75
CA ASP A 72 26.54 0.20 -18.30
C ASP A 72 28.01 -0.13 -17.96
N GLY A 73 28.25 -0.89 -16.88
CA GLY A 73 29.59 -1.22 -16.38
C GLY A 73 30.24 -2.47 -16.99
N GLY A 74 29.58 -3.12 -17.94
CA GLY A 74 30.00 -4.41 -18.49
C GLY A 74 29.71 -5.60 -17.57
N LEU A 75 29.92 -6.83 -18.09
CA LEU A 75 29.38 -8.08 -17.51
C LEU A 75 29.65 -8.24 -16.00
N ALA A 76 30.89 -8.06 -15.55
CA ALA A 76 31.24 -8.23 -14.13
C ALA A 76 30.51 -7.22 -13.20
N HIS A 77 30.26 -6.00 -13.68
CA HIS A 77 29.50 -5.01 -12.91
C HIS A 77 28.01 -5.36 -12.89
N THR A 78 27.47 -5.89 -13.99
CA THR A 78 26.08 -6.36 -14.06
C THR A 78 25.86 -7.58 -13.16
N GLU A 79 26.80 -8.52 -13.10
CA GLU A 79 26.78 -9.63 -12.13
C GLU A 79 26.81 -9.12 -10.69
N GLU A 80 27.74 -8.21 -10.36
CA GLU A 80 27.82 -7.59 -9.04
C GLU A 80 26.52 -6.87 -8.66
N SER A 81 25.86 -6.24 -9.63
CA SER A 81 24.61 -5.50 -9.42
C SER A 81 23.44 -6.36 -8.88
N VAL A 82 23.49 -7.68 -9.09
CA VAL A 82 22.48 -8.66 -8.68
C VAL A 82 22.94 -9.59 -7.53
N ARG A 83 24.17 -9.43 -7.01
CA ARG A 83 24.70 -10.23 -5.89
C ARG A 83 24.05 -9.89 -4.54
N PRO A 84 23.91 -10.86 -3.62
CA PRO A 84 23.21 -10.65 -2.35
C PRO A 84 23.86 -9.58 -1.46
N GLU A 85 25.20 -9.47 -1.47
CA GLU A 85 25.94 -8.44 -0.74
C GLU A 85 25.53 -7.05 -1.20
N ARG A 86 25.57 -6.82 -2.52
CA ARG A 86 25.24 -5.53 -3.13
C ARG A 86 23.76 -5.18 -2.95
N LEU A 87 22.86 -6.15 -3.06
CA LEU A 87 21.43 -5.95 -2.79
C LEU A 87 21.16 -5.60 -1.32
N THR A 88 21.94 -6.17 -0.38
CA THR A 88 21.86 -5.86 1.05
C THR A 88 22.38 -4.46 1.37
N GLU A 89 23.46 -4.01 0.71
CA GLU A 89 23.93 -2.62 0.80
C GLU A 89 22.87 -1.64 0.28
N LEU A 90 22.36 -1.87 -0.92
CA LEU A 90 21.32 -1.03 -1.53
C LEU A 90 20.04 -1.01 -0.70
N TYR A 91 19.66 -2.13 -0.09
CA TYR A 91 18.54 -2.19 0.85
C TYR A 91 18.73 -1.25 2.05
N ARG A 92 19.92 -1.26 2.69
CA ARG A 92 20.21 -0.34 3.82
C ARG A 92 20.13 1.12 3.38
N SER A 93 20.75 1.48 2.26
CA SER A 93 20.69 2.84 1.72
C SER A 93 19.27 3.26 1.29
N THR A 94 18.44 2.31 0.87
CA THR A 94 17.01 2.54 0.59
C THR A 94 16.24 2.88 1.86
N LEU A 95 16.53 2.20 2.99
CA LEU A 95 15.93 2.55 4.29
C LEU A 95 16.30 3.97 4.74
N ASP A 96 17.54 4.40 4.49
CA ASP A 96 18.00 5.77 4.80
C ASP A 96 17.33 6.85 3.92
N ALA A 97 16.80 6.48 2.75
CA ALA A 97 16.04 7.39 1.90
C ALA A 97 14.59 7.63 2.38
N VAL A 98 14.06 6.75 3.25
CA VAL A 98 12.68 6.84 3.78
C VAL A 98 12.58 7.91 4.87
N GLU A 99 11.73 8.91 4.65
CA GLU A 99 11.54 10.02 5.58
C GLU A 99 10.55 9.69 6.71
N ARG A 100 10.88 10.12 7.94
CA ARG A 100 9.93 10.11 9.06
C ARG A 100 8.72 11.00 8.72
N PRO A 101 7.48 10.64 9.14
CA PRO A 101 7.13 9.66 10.17
C PRO A 101 7.02 8.20 9.69
N LEU A 102 7.25 7.91 8.41
CA LEU A 102 7.19 6.54 7.90
C LEU A 102 8.35 5.71 8.48
N VAL A 103 8.04 4.52 9.00
CA VAL A 103 9.02 3.57 9.55
C VAL A 103 8.79 2.22 8.89
N ILE A 104 9.85 1.61 8.36
CA ILE A 104 9.80 0.31 7.71
C ILE A 104 10.10 -0.80 8.73
N ASP A 105 9.33 -1.89 8.69
CA ASP A 105 9.62 -3.11 9.42
C ASP A 105 10.52 -4.03 8.58
N GLY A 106 11.81 -4.04 8.93
CA GLY A 106 12.81 -4.88 8.25
C GLY A 106 12.58 -6.39 8.38
N LYS A 107 11.77 -6.86 9.34
CA LYS A 107 11.42 -8.29 9.47
C LYS A 107 10.25 -8.72 8.58
N ARG A 108 9.50 -7.75 8.03
CA ARG A 108 8.38 -7.98 7.11
C ARG A 108 8.68 -7.53 5.68
N SER A 109 9.79 -6.82 5.50
CA SER A 109 10.28 -6.40 4.19
C SER A 109 10.99 -7.57 3.50
N SER A 110 10.91 -7.64 2.18
CA SER A 110 11.63 -8.63 1.37
C SER A 110 12.38 -7.95 0.24
N TYR A 111 13.47 -8.55 -0.22
CA TYR A 111 14.23 -8.04 -1.36
C TYR A 111 14.97 -9.17 -2.05
N GLY A 112 15.39 -8.94 -3.29
CA GLY A 112 16.12 -9.92 -4.08
C GLY A 112 16.03 -9.65 -5.57
N VAL A 113 16.17 -10.72 -6.35
CA VAL A 113 16.07 -10.69 -7.81
C VAL A 113 14.96 -11.62 -8.26
N ARG A 114 14.20 -11.25 -9.28
CA ARG A 114 13.27 -12.16 -9.95
C ARG A 114 13.29 -11.95 -11.45
N SER A 115 12.88 -12.96 -12.22
CA SER A 115 12.59 -12.78 -13.63
C SER A 115 11.38 -11.85 -13.81
N THR A 116 11.39 -11.06 -14.88
CA THR A 116 10.21 -10.29 -15.30
C THR A 116 9.23 -11.18 -16.08
N ASP A 117 9.79 -12.10 -16.87
CA ASP A 117 9.05 -13.04 -17.69
C ASP A 117 9.00 -14.43 -17.05
N THR A 118 7.94 -15.18 -17.38
CA THR A 118 7.76 -16.58 -17.00
C THR A 118 8.32 -17.48 -18.09
N LEU A 119 9.13 -18.47 -17.71
CA LEU A 119 9.88 -19.33 -18.63
C LEU A 119 9.14 -20.64 -18.88
N PRO A 120 8.81 -21.01 -20.13
CA PRO A 120 8.17 -22.29 -20.43
C PRO A 120 9.12 -23.46 -20.17
N SER A 121 8.62 -24.51 -19.53
CA SER A 121 9.35 -25.77 -19.39
C SER A 121 8.91 -26.77 -20.48
N PRO A 122 9.86 -27.36 -21.25
CA PRO A 122 9.54 -28.38 -22.25
C PRO A 122 9.21 -29.75 -21.63
N ASP A 123 9.36 -29.92 -20.32
CA ASP A 123 9.19 -31.20 -19.63
C ASP A 123 7.74 -31.71 -19.68
N GLU A 124 7.55 -32.94 -20.16
CA GLU A 124 6.21 -33.52 -20.38
C GLU A 124 5.56 -34.11 -19.11
N TRP A 125 6.35 -34.31 -18.06
CA TRP A 125 5.87 -34.81 -16.77
C TRP A 125 5.17 -33.73 -15.93
N LEU A 126 5.44 -32.44 -16.22
CA LEU A 126 4.72 -31.32 -15.61
C LEU A 126 3.26 -31.27 -16.13
N PRO A 127 2.25 -30.99 -15.28
CA PRO A 127 0.85 -30.95 -15.71
C PRO A 127 0.55 -29.92 -16.81
N ARG A 128 -0.13 -30.36 -17.88
CA ARG A 128 -0.51 -29.54 -19.04
C ARG A 128 -2.03 -29.52 -19.26
N PRO A 129 -2.81 -28.67 -18.55
CA PRO A 129 -4.28 -28.71 -18.53
C PRO A 129 -4.93 -28.68 -19.92
N ASP A 130 -4.50 -27.76 -20.79
CA ASP A 130 -4.93 -27.68 -22.20
C ASP A 130 -3.76 -27.97 -23.18
N GLY A 131 -2.83 -28.84 -22.78
CA GLY A 131 -1.68 -29.25 -23.61
C GLY A 131 -0.54 -28.22 -23.74
N LEU A 132 -0.69 -27.02 -23.19
CA LEU A 132 0.36 -26.02 -23.09
C LEU A 132 1.40 -26.39 -22.00
N PRO A 133 2.70 -26.06 -22.19
CA PRO A 133 3.70 -26.24 -21.15
C PRO A 133 3.37 -25.42 -19.89
N ALA A 134 3.84 -25.88 -18.73
CA ALA A 134 3.86 -25.04 -17.54
C ALA A 134 4.95 -23.97 -17.70
N GLU A 135 4.68 -22.75 -17.25
CA GLU A 135 5.68 -21.67 -17.19
C GLU A 135 6.13 -21.47 -15.74
N LEU A 136 7.39 -21.07 -15.53
CA LEU A 136 7.98 -20.95 -14.21
C LEU A 136 8.66 -19.58 -14.04
N LEU A 137 8.40 -18.95 -12.91
CA LEU A 137 9.03 -17.70 -12.49
C LEU A 137 10.27 -18.04 -11.66
N LEU A 138 11.43 -17.46 -11.99
CA LEU A 138 12.65 -17.61 -11.19
C LEU A 138 12.75 -16.46 -10.20
N ALA A 139 12.92 -16.76 -8.92
CA ALA A 139 13.19 -15.76 -7.89
C ALA A 139 14.34 -16.19 -6.99
N ALA A 140 15.25 -15.26 -6.72
CA ALA A 140 16.35 -15.34 -5.76
C ALA A 140 16.06 -14.37 -4.60
N PRO A 141 15.12 -14.70 -3.69
CA PRO A 141 14.77 -13.83 -2.57
C PRO A 141 15.79 -13.95 -1.45
N HIS A 142 16.22 -12.82 -0.88
CA HIS A 142 17.06 -12.83 0.31
C HIS A 142 16.30 -13.37 1.53
N GLY A 143 17.01 -13.99 2.48
CA GLY A 143 16.44 -14.42 3.76
C GLY A 143 15.46 -15.58 3.68
N LEU A 144 15.47 -16.38 2.60
CA LEU A 144 14.53 -17.49 2.40
C LEU A 144 14.46 -18.47 3.60
N ALA A 145 15.60 -18.70 4.27
CA ALA A 145 15.68 -19.53 5.47
C ALA A 145 14.89 -18.97 6.68
N ASP A 146 14.80 -17.65 6.81
CA ASP A 146 14.12 -16.96 7.93
C ASP A 146 12.60 -16.83 7.73
N HIS A 147 12.12 -17.09 6.51
CA HIS A 147 10.70 -16.99 6.13
C HIS A 147 10.06 -18.33 5.74
N THR A 148 10.81 -19.42 5.83
CA THR A 148 10.35 -20.78 5.52
C THR A 148 10.63 -21.77 6.63
N ARG A 149 9.87 -22.86 6.63
CA ARG A 149 10.24 -24.11 7.30
C ARG A 149 10.49 -25.18 6.24
N LEU A 150 11.66 -25.81 6.30
CA LEU A 150 12.03 -26.90 5.40
C LEU A 150 11.14 -28.12 5.66
N ARG A 151 10.41 -28.57 4.63
CA ARG A 151 9.50 -29.72 4.71
C ARG A 151 10.18 -31.02 4.29
N SER A 152 11.03 -30.96 3.27
CA SER A 152 11.86 -32.08 2.80
C SER A 152 13.07 -31.58 1.99
N GLY A 153 14.10 -32.41 1.89
CA GLY A 153 15.33 -32.07 1.14
C GLY A 153 16.25 -31.12 1.90
N ARG A 154 16.75 -30.09 1.22
CA ARG A 154 17.57 -28.99 1.76
C ARG A 154 17.21 -27.67 1.06
N LEU A 155 17.59 -26.54 1.66
CA LEU A 155 17.53 -25.25 0.96
C LEU A 155 18.47 -25.24 -0.27
N PRO A 156 18.18 -24.44 -1.30
CA PRO A 156 19.03 -24.34 -2.47
C PRO A 156 20.36 -23.65 -2.12
N GLU A 157 21.45 -24.17 -2.68
CA GLU A 157 22.80 -23.63 -2.53
C GLU A 157 23.48 -23.62 -3.90
N VAL A 158 24.48 -22.74 -4.10
CA VAL A 158 25.34 -22.78 -5.30
C VAL A 158 26.56 -23.67 -5.04
N PRO A 159 26.76 -24.77 -5.78
CA PRO A 159 27.99 -25.56 -5.70
C PRO A 159 29.21 -24.71 -6.04
N GLY A 160 30.16 -24.59 -5.11
CA GLY A 160 31.33 -23.72 -5.26
C GLY A 160 31.15 -22.28 -4.74
N GLY A 161 29.97 -21.93 -4.22
CA GLY A 161 29.70 -20.67 -3.52
C GLY A 161 29.24 -19.52 -4.40
N GLU A 162 29.60 -19.50 -5.69
CA GLU A 162 29.26 -18.40 -6.61
C GLU A 162 28.77 -18.92 -7.97
N ALA A 163 27.72 -18.28 -8.51
CA ALA A 163 27.27 -18.49 -9.88
C ALA A 163 27.54 -17.24 -10.73
N GLY A 164 27.79 -17.43 -12.03
CA GLY A 164 27.91 -16.35 -13.00
C GLY A 164 26.77 -16.39 -14.02
N ILE A 165 26.74 -15.41 -14.93
CA ILE A 165 25.82 -15.34 -16.09
C ILE A 165 25.94 -16.58 -16.99
N GLU A 166 27.11 -17.21 -17.03
CA GLU A 166 27.37 -18.41 -17.83
C GLU A 166 26.86 -19.72 -17.20
N THR A 167 26.42 -19.70 -15.94
CA THR A 167 26.00 -20.90 -15.19
C THR A 167 24.67 -21.46 -15.74
N THR A 168 24.71 -22.70 -16.25
CA THR A 168 23.54 -23.39 -16.86
C THR A 168 22.81 -24.35 -15.91
N GLU A 169 23.33 -24.61 -14.71
CA GLU A 169 22.70 -25.47 -13.70
C GLU A 169 22.58 -24.74 -12.36
N VAL A 170 21.36 -24.71 -11.79
CA VAL A 170 21.11 -24.08 -10.48
C VAL A 170 20.24 -24.97 -9.58
N GLN A 171 20.34 -24.78 -8.28
CA GLN A 171 19.47 -25.42 -7.29
C GLN A 171 18.28 -24.50 -6.96
N ALA A 172 17.10 -25.09 -6.80
CA ALA A 172 15.90 -24.40 -6.33
C ALA A 172 15.16 -25.17 -5.24
N ALA A 173 14.39 -24.46 -4.43
CA ALA A 173 13.29 -25.00 -3.67
C ALA A 173 11.94 -24.58 -4.29
N VAL A 174 10.90 -25.33 -3.95
CA VAL A 174 9.50 -25.02 -4.30
C VAL A 174 8.64 -25.04 -3.05
N THR A 175 7.55 -24.28 -3.05
CA THR A 175 6.58 -24.37 -1.94
C THR A 175 5.81 -25.69 -1.99
N GLU A 176 5.32 -26.15 -0.84
CA GLU A 176 4.52 -27.38 -0.74
C GLU A 176 3.29 -27.40 -1.68
N GLU A 177 2.64 -26.25 -1.88
CA GLU A 177 1.50 -26.11 -2.80
C GLU A 177 1.93 -26.21 -4.27
N THR A 178 3.08 -25.62 -4.62
CA THR A 178 3.70 -25.74 -5.95
C THR A 178 4.12 -27.17 -6.23
N ALA A 179 4.80 -27.81 -5.28
CA ALA A 179 5.23 -29.21 -5.36
C ALA A 179 4.04 -30.16 -5.63
N ARG A 180 2.98 -30.02 -4.83
CA ARG A 180 1.78 -30.86 -4.94
C ARG A 180 1.03 -30.67 -6.26
N THR A 181 0.90 -29.43 -6.73
CA THR A 181 0.09 -29.10 -7.92
C THR A 181 0.82 -29.39 -9.22
N LEU A 182 2.14 -29.20 -9.25
CA LEU A 182 2.98 -29.45 -10.43
C LEU A 182 3.62 -30.86 -10.43
N HIS A 183 3.32 -31.69 -9.42
CA HIS A 183 3.92 -33.01 -9.19
C HIS A 183 5.47 -32.98 -9.15
N VAL A 184 6.02 -31.94 -8.52
CA VAL A 184 7.46 -31.73 -8.37
C VAL A 184 7.92 -32.34 -7.05
N GLU A 185 8.99 -33.14 -7.11
CA GLU A 185 9.59 -33.81 -5.94
C GLU A 185 11.02 -33.32 -5.69
N VAL A 186 11.57 -33.63 -4.51
CA VAL A 186 13.00 -33.39 -4.23
C VAL A 186 13.83 -34.32 -5.11
N GLY A 187 14.72 -33.74 -5.91
CA GLY A 187 15.50 -34.43 -6.93
C GLY A 187 14.99 -34.23 -8.36
N SER A 188 13.77 -33.72 -8.55
CA SER A 188 13.24 -33.35 -9.88
C SER A 188 14.19 -32.38 -10.58
N VAL A 189 14.38 -32.60 -11.88
CA VAL A 189 15.12 -31.69 -12.77
C VAL A 189 14.12 -31.07 -13.71
N ILE A 190 14.10 -29.74 -13.75
CA ILE A 190 13.23 -28.94 -14.59
C ILE A 190 14.09 -28.16 -15.57
N HIS A 191 13.86 -28.36 -16.85
CA HIS A 191 14.48 -27.58 -17.92
C HIS A 191 13.63 -26.33 -18.16
N LEU A 192 14.29 -25.19 -18.39
CA LEU A 192 13.64 -23.92 -18.73
C LEU A 192 14.17 -23.43 -20.07
N SER A 193 13.27 -23.27 -21.03
CA SER A 193 13.61 -22.68 -22.34
C SER A 193 13.64 -21.16 -22.22
N ALA A 194 14.85 -20.61 -22.19
CA ALA A 194 15.11 -19.19 -21.98
C ALA A 194 16.08 -18.65 -23.05
N HIS A 195 16.71 -17.48 -22.85
CA HIS A 195 17.74 -16.98 -23.77
C HIS A 195 18.98 -17.89 -23.78
N ARG A 196 19.25 -18.50 -22.63
CA ARG A 196 20.17 -19.61 -22.41
C ARG A 196 19.38 -20.68 -21.66
N ASP A 197 19.34 -21.90 -22.19
CA ASP A 197 18.64 -23.01 -21.52
C ASP A 197 19.21 -23.22 -20.11
N LEU A 198 18.33 -23.17 -19.11
CA LEU A 198 18.69 -23.28 -17.70
C LEU A 198 18.10 -24.56 -17.12
N THR A 199 18.95 -25.36 -16.49
CA THR A 199 18.53 -26.59 -15.82
C THR A 199 18.42 -26.33 -14.32
N VAL A 200 17.21 -26.45 -13.79
CA VAL A 200 16.92 -26.22 -12.36
C VAL A 200 16.71 -27.55 -11.67
N ARG A 201 17.58 -27.87 -10.71
CA ARG A 201 17.41 -29.03 -9.83
C ARG A 201 16.66 -28.64 -8.58
N VAL A 202 15.53 -29.28 -8.32
CA VAL A 202 14.75 -29.08 -7.10
C VAL A 202 15.41 -29.84 -5.96
N THR A 203 15.84 -29.14 -4.92
CA THR A 203 16.62 -29.70 -3.81
C THR A 203 15.89 -29.70 -2.48
N GLY A 204 14.80 -28.94 -2.36
CA GLY A 204 13.94 -28.94 -1.19
C GLY A 204 12.51 -28.52 -1.49
N ILE A 205 11.61 -28.92 -0.59
CA ILE A 205 10.24 -28.40 -0.53
C ILE A 205 10.14 -27.60 0.77
N VAL A 206 9.64 -26.38 0.66
CA VAL A 206 9.49 -25.43 1.77
C VAL A 206 8.01 -25.14 2.06
N THR A 207 7.70 -24.86 3.31
CA THR A 207 6.40 -24.33 3.72
C THR A 207 6.62 -22.91 4.25
N PRO A 208 5.90 -21.88 3.76
CA PRO A 208 5.93 -20.54 4.35
C PRO A 208 5.66 -20.58 5.86
N GLU A 209 6.45 -19.86 6.67
CA GLU A 209 6.21 -19.82 8.12
C GLU A 209 4.96 -19.03 8.49
N ASP A 210 4.81 -17.85 7.91
CA ASP A 210 3.58 -17.07 7.88
C ASP A 210 3.21 -16.83 6.42
N ALA A 211 2.22 -17.57 5.93
CA ALA A 211 1.84 -17.54 4.53
C ALA A 211 1.17 -16.21 4.11
N ASP A 212 0.55 -15.50 5.06
CA ASP A 212 -0.14 -14.24 4.79
C ASP A 212 0.78 -13.02 4.98
N SER A 213 2.00 -13.22 5.51
CA SER A 213 3.08 -12.22 5.57
C SER A 213 3.35 -11.55 4.22
N PRO A 214 3.67 -10.24 4.19
CA PRO A 214 4.04 -9.52 2.96
C PRO A 214 5.13 -10.19 2.13
N TYR A 215 6.08 -10.89 2.76
CA TYR A 215 7.10 -11.69 2.07
C TYR A 215 6.51 -12.68 1.05
N TRP A 216 5.38 -13.31 1.37
CA TRP A 216 4.71 -14.33 0.54
C TRP A 216 3.46 -13.83 -0.18
N SER A 217 2.82 -12.79 0.36
CA SER A 217 1.55 -12.27 -0.15
C SER A 217 1.71 -11.29 -1.33
N VAL A 218 2.82 -10.56 -1.43
CA VAL A 218 2.99 -9.57 -2.52
C VAL A 218 3.24 -10.25 -3.87
N ASP A 219 4.12 -11.27 -3.94
CA ASP A 219 4.24 -12.13 -5.12
C ASP A 219 3.65 -13.53 -4.82
N SER A 220 2.32 -13.60 -4.93
CA SER A 220 1.56 -14.83 -4.67
C SER A 220 1.97 -16.03 -5.52
N LEU A 221 2.66 -15.85 -6.66
CA LEU A 221 3.19 -16.95 -7.48
C LEU A 221 4.35 -17.70 -6.80
N LEU A 222 5.08 -17.01 -5.91
CA LEU A 222 6.13 -17.62 -5.08
C LEU A 222 5.52 -18.47 -3.96
N ARG A 223 4.34 -18.11 -3.47
CA ARG A 223 3.59 -18.88 -2.47
C ARG A 223 2.90 -20.10 -3.09
N ALA A 224 2.15 -19.92 -4.18
CA ALA A 224 1.28 -20.92 -4.76
C ALA A 224 1.19 -20.83 -6.30
N PRO A 225 1.03 -21.95 -7.02
CA PRO A 225 0.91 -21.94 -8.46
C PRO A 225 -0.48 -21.44 -8.89
N SER A 226 -0.51 -20.69 -9.99
CA SER A 226 -1.75 -20.15 -10.56
C SER A 226 -2.08 -20.78 -11.91
N LEU A 227 -3.37 -21.03 -12.17
CA LEU A 227 -3.85 -21.47 -13.48
C LEU A 227 -4.16 -20.23 -14.33
N ARG A 228 -3.26 -19.87 -15.24
CA ARG A 228 -3.45 -18.77 -16.19
C ARG A 228 -4.19 -19.24 -17.43
N ARG A 229 -4.72 -18.28 -18.19
CA ARG A 229 -5.37 -18.50 -19.49
C ARG A 229 -4.74 -17.56 -20.52
N VAL A 230 -4.50 -18.08 -21.72
CA VAL A 230 -4.00 -17.26 -22.82
C VAL A 230 -4.99 -16.14 -23.12
N PRO A 231 -4.55 -14.87 -23.28
CA PRO A 231 -5.43 -13.80 -23.73
C PRO A 231 -6.01 -14.09 -25.11
N GLY A 232 -7.32 -13.91 -25.28
CA GLY A 232 -8.01 -14.31 -26.51
C GLY A 232 -9.41 -13.69 -26.65
N PRO A 233 -10.07 -13.86 -27.81
CA PRO A 233 -11.33 -13.20 -28.13
C PRO A 233 -12.43 -13.49 -27.10
N MET A 234 -13.19 -12.45 -26.73
CA MET A 234 -14.23 -12.57 -25.71
C MET A 234 -15.32 -13.56 -26.13
N GLY A 235 -15.41 -14.70 -25.43
CA GLY A 235 -16.36 -15.78 -25.72
C GLY A 235 -15.74 -17.04 -26.33
N ALA A 236 -14.45 -17.04 -26.66
CA ALA A 236 -13.71 -18.27 -26.96
C ALA A 236 -13.32 -19.01 -25.67
N SER A 237 -13.16 -20.34 -25.76
CA SER A 237 -12.50 -21.11 -24.71
C SER A 237 -10.99 -20.97 -24.89
N ASN A 238 -10.38 -20.06 -24.15
CA ASN A 238 -8.94 -19.85 -24.20
C ASN A 238 -8.22 -20.97 -23.43
N PRO A 239 -7.15 -21.57 -23.98
CA PRO A 239 -6.40 -22.62 -23.29
C PRO A 239 -5.75 -22.09 -22.02
N SER A 240 -5.63 -22.98 -21.04
CA SER A 240 -5.06 -22.74 -19.72
C SER A 240 -3.77 -23.51 -19.49
N TYR A 241 -2.92 -22.92 -18.67
CA TYR A 241 -1.58 -23.42 -18.35
C TYR A 241 -1.23 -23.02 -16.92
N TRP A 242 -0.36 -23.81 -16.28
CA TRP A 242 0.10 -23.53 -14.93
C TRP A 242 1.27 -22.56 -14.93
N VAL A 243 1.30 -21.67 -13.94
CA VAL A 243 2.46 -20.86 -13.58
C VAL A 243 2.83 -21.09 -12.13
N GLY A 244 4.09 -21.39 -11.84
CA GLY A 244 4.61 -21.56 -10.48
C GLY A 244 5.93 -20.82 -10.24
N GLY A 245 6.25 -20.56 -8.97
CA GLY A 245 7.53 -20.00 -8.55
C GLY A 245 8.60 -21.07 -8.29
N LEU A 246 9.82 -20.79 -8.72
CA LEU A 246 11.05 -21.51 -8.36
C LEU A 246 11.93 -20.57 -7.52
N LEU A 247 12.24 -21.00 -6.30
CA LEU A 247 13.01 -20.23 -5.32
C LEU A 247 14.47 -20.69 -5.39
N VAL A 248 15.34 -19.93 -6.06
CA VAL A 248 16.78 -20.23 -6.13
C VAL A 248 17.53 -19.57 -4.97
N ALA A 249 18.78 -20.00 -4.74
CA ALA A 249 19.67 -19.36 -3.78
C ALA A 249 19.97 -17.89 -4.19
N PRO A 250 20.12 -16.93 -3.25
CA PRO A 250 20.50 -15.55 -3.58
C PRO A 250 21.79 -15.45 -4.41
N GLU A 251 22.75 -16.33 -4.14
CA GLU A 251 24.05 -16.43 -4.82
C GLU A 251 23.91 -16.94 -6.27
N ALA A 252 22.74 -17.50 -6.63
CA ALA A 252 22.41 -17.94 -7.99
C ALA A 252 21.78 -16.83 -8.86
N ALA A 253 21.56 -15.62 -8.32
CA ALA A 253 20.94 -14.52 -9.07
C ALA A 253 21.63 -14.16 -10.40
N PRO A 254 22.99 -14.18 -10.53
CA PRO A 254 23.65 -13.97 -11.83
C PRO A 254 23.27 -14.99 -12.91
N ALA A 255 23.00 -16.25 -12.54
CA ALA A 255 22.55 -17.28 -13.48
C ALA A 255 21.13 -17.01 -14.00
N VAL A 256 20.25 -16.46 -13.16
CA VAL A 256 18.89 -16.03 -13.56
C VAL A 256 18.99 -14.88 -14.57
N LEU A 257 19.85 -13.89 -14.31
CA LEU A 257 20.16 -12.78 -15.22
C LEU A 257 20.69 -13.26 -16.58
N GLY A 258 21.51 -14.32 -16.61
CA GLY A 258 22.03 -14.91 -17.84
C GLY A 258 20.99 -15.70 -18.66
N ALA A 259 19.93 -16.19 -18.02
CA ALA A 259 18.86 -16.93 -18.67
C ALA A 259 17.72 -16.04 -19.19
N THR A 260 17.33 -15.01 -18.42
CA THR A 260 16.08 -14.25 -18.66
C THR A 260 16.18 -12.81 -18.16
N PRO A 261 15.41 -11.85 -18.72
CA PRO A 261 15.35 -10.50 -18.15
C PRO A 261 14.92 -10.54 -16.68
N THR A 262 15.71 -9.88 -15.84
CA THR A 262 15.53 -9.83 -14.39
C THR A 262 15.31 -8.42 -13.89
N VAL A 263 14.65 -8.32 -12.74
CA VAL A 263 14.46 -7.07 -12.00
C VAL A 263 14.92 -7.27 -10.56
N ARG A 264 15.65 -6.29 -10.04
CA ARG A 264 16.00 -6.16 -8.62
C ARG A 264 14.82 -5.51 -7.92
N TYR A 265 14.38 -6.06 -6.79
CA TYR A 265 13.22 -5.55 -6.07
C TYR A 265 13.51 -5.42 -4.57
N TRP A 266 12.87 -4.41 -3.96
CA TRP A 266 12.80 -4.23 -2.51
C TRP A 266 11.34 -3.89 -2.14
N HIS A 267 10.66 -4.83 -1.49
CA HIS A 267 9.35 -4.64 -0.88
C HIS A 267 9.53 -4.14 0.55
N LEU A 268 9.33 -2.84 0.76
CA LEU A 268 9.41 -2.21 2.07
C LEU A 268 8.03 -2.24 2.72
N THR A 269 7.90 -2.96 3.83
CA THR A 269 6.64 -3.02 4.59
C THR A 269 6.61 -1.96 5.68
N PRO A 270 5.63 -1.04 5.72
CA PRO A 270 5.46 -0.10 6.84
C PRO A 270 5.20 -0.81 8.17
N SER A 271 5.80 -0.32 9.25
CA SER A 271 5.53 -0.81 10.60
C SER A 271 4.12 -0.36 11.06
N PRO A 272 3.21 -1.30 11.39
CA PRO A 272 1.84 -0.94 11.78
C PRO A 272 1.79 -0.13 13.08
N ASP A 273 2.76 -0.29 13.98
CA ASP A 273 2.82 0.45 15.24
C ASP A 273 3.17 1.92 15.05
N ALA A 274 3.95 2.25 14.01
CA ALA A 274 4.33 3.62 13.65
C ALA A 274 3.23 4.39 12.88
N LEU A 275 2.22 3.70 12.35
CA LEU A 275 1.10 4.33 11.65
C LEU A 275 0.18 5.06 12.64
N HIS A 276 0.40 6.36 12.79
CA HIS A 276 -0.39 7.23 13.64
C HIS A 276 -1.24 8.21 12.84
N SER A 277 -2.52 8.30 13.20
CA SER A 277 -3.52 9.15 12.57
C SER A 277 -3.29 10.65 12.75
N ARG A 278 -2.48 11.06 13.73
CA ARG A 278 -2.02 12.46 13.90
C ARG A 278 -0.94 12.85 12.88
N ASP A 279 -0.22 11.86 12.36
CA ASP A 279 0.97 12.01 11.51
C ASP A 279 0.62 11.77 10.03
N LEU A 280 -0.68 11.68 9.68
CA LEU A 280 -1.21 11.31 8.37
C LEU A 280 -0.66 12.17 7.21
N ASP A 281 -0.63 13.49 7.37
CA ASP A 281 -0.11 14.41 6.35
C ASP A 281 1.41 14.20 6.13
N GLY A 282 2.13 13.87 7.21
CA GLY A 282 3.55 13.50 7.15
C GLY A 282 3.78 12.14 6.48
N LEU A 283 2.94 11.14 6.77
CA LEU A 283 2.97 9.82 6.12
C LEU A 283 2.70 9.95 4.61
N ALA A 284 1.68 10.71 4.22
CA ALA A 284 1.38 10.99 2.81
C ALA A 284 2.51 11.77 2.12
N SER A 285 3.10 12.75 2.80
CA SER A 285 4.27 13.48 2.27
C SER A 285 5.52 12.60 2.13
N ALA A 286 5.74 11.65 3.04
CA ALA A 286 6.86 10.71 2.96
C ALA A 286 6.70 9.71 1.80
N VAL A 287 5.47 9.21 1.58
CA VAL A 287 5.14 8.39 0.40
C VAL A 287 5.32 9.19 -0.89
N ALA A 288 4.74 10.39 -1.00
CA ALA A 288 4.88 11.23 -2.19
C ALA A 288 6.35 11.62 -2.48
N SER A 289 7.18 11.78 -1.44
CA SER A 289 8.63 12.02 -1.58
C SER A 289 9.34 10.82 -2.26
N LEU A 290 8.92 9.59 -1.95
CA LEU A 290 9.47 8.36 -2.54
C LEU A 290 8.91 8.07 -3.94
N GLU A 291 7.67 8.45 -4.24
CA GLU A 291 7.04 8.22 -5.55
C GLU A 291 7.43 9.24 -6.62
N SER A 292 7.71 10.49 -6.24
CA SER A 292 7.87 11.59 -7.23
C SER A 292 8.72 12.77 -6.75
N GLY A 293 9.35 12.65 -5.58
CA GLY A 293 10.01 13.76 -4.90
C GLY A 293 11.48 13.48 -4.53
N PRO A 294 12.01 14.21 -3.51
CA PRO A 294 13.41 14.09 -3.09
C PRO A 294 13.83 12.70 -2.63
N GLY A 295 12.89 11.87 -2.14
CA GLY A 295 13.13 10.46 -1.84
C GLY A 295 13.46 9.65 -3.10
N LEU A 296 12.68 9.82 -4.18
CA LEU A 296 12.94 9.17 -5.46
C LEU A 296 14.32 9.57 -6.04
N GLU A 297 14.64 10.86 -6.01
CA GLU A 297 15.94 11.38 -6.48
C GLU A 297 17.13 10.77 -5.71
N ARG A 298 16.99 10.52 -4.40
CA ARG A 298 18.00 9.77 -3.62
C ARG A 298 18.11 8.32 -4.08
N LEU A 299 16.99 7.66 -4.38
CA LEU A 299 16.99 6.30 -4.90
C LEU A 299 17.62 6.22 -6.30
N HIS A 300 17.35 7.19 -7.18
CA HIS A 300 17.99 7.34 -8.48
C HIS A 300 19.50 7.51 -8.38
N ALA A 301 19.98 8.33 -7.43
CA ALA A 301 21.40 8.53 -7.18
C ALA A 301 22.10 7.34 -6.50
N THR A 302 21.35 6.46 -5.82
CA THR A 302 21.89 5.36 -5.00
C THR A 302 21.84 4.00 -5.68
N ILE A 303 20.74 3.70 -6.35
CA ILE A 303 20.46 2.41 -7.00
C ILE A 303 20.74 2.55 -8.50
N ASN A 304 19.88 3.25 -9.23
CA ASN A 304 19.95 3.45 -10.68
C ASN A 304 18.97 4.57 -11.10
N PRO A 305 19.27 5.44 -12.08
CA PRO A 305 18.34 6.46 -12.60
C PRO A 305 17.04 5.90 -13.21
N LEU A 306 16.97 4.59 -13.50
CA LEU A 306 15.77 3.88 -13.96
C LEU A 306 15.06 3.13 -12.83
N THR A 307 15.27 3.51 -11.57
CA THR A 307 14.52 2.95 -10.43
C THR A 307 13.09 3.48 -10.46
N ASP A 308 12.13 2.58 -10.31
CA ASP A 308 10.69 2.87 -10.23
C ASP A 308 10.16 2.52 -8.84
N VAL A 309 9.21 3.31 -8.34
CA VAL A 309 8.62 3.17 -7.00
C VAL A 309 7.11 3.11 -7.14
N THR A 310 6.52 2.03 -6.63
CA THR A 310 5.08 1.77 -6.71
C THR A 310 4.51 1.45 -5.33
N THR A 311 3.36 2.01 -5.01
CA THR A 311 2.60 1.76 -3.78
C THR A 311 1.14 2.16 -4.00
N GLY A 312 0.24 1.72 -3.11
CA GLY A 312 -1.15 2.19 -3.01
C GLY A 312 -1.45 2.83 -1.65
N LEU A 313 -0.42 3.14 -0.86
CA LEU A 313 -0.55 3.79 0.45
C LEU A 313 -1.08 5.22 0.33
N ASP A 314 -0.79 5.92 -0.76
CA ASP A 314 -1.33 7.25 -1.08
C ASP A 314 -2.88 7.23 -1.13
N ALA A 315 -3.44 6.23 -1.81
CA ALA A 315 -4.87 6.02 -1.98
C ALA A 315 -5.52 5.56 -0.65
N ALA A 316 -4.83 4.70 0.09
CA ALA A 316 -5.28 4.24 1.41
C ALA A 316 -5.33 5.41 2.43
N PHE A 317 -4.30 6.25 2.47
CA PHE A 317 -4.25 7.44 3.33
C PHE A 317 -5.26 8.50 2.91
N THR A 318 -5.44 8.72 1.61
CA THR A 318 -6.46 9.63 1.06
C THR A 318 -7.87 9.18 1.45
N ALA A 319 -8.22 7.91 1.22
CA ALA A 319 -9.53 7.36 1.57
C ALA A 319 -9.81 7.39 3.08
N TYR A 320 -8.78 7.16 3.92
CA TYR A 320 -8.90 7.34 5.37
C TYR A 320 -9.07 8.82 5.77
N GLY A 321 -8.37 9.74 5.10
CA GLY A 321 -8.48 11.18 5.30
C GLY A 321 -9.89 11.71 4.99
N GLU A 322 -10.46 11.32 3.85
CA GLU A 322 -11.85 11.63 3.48
C GLU A 322 -12.84 11.11 4.53
N LEU A 323 -12.73 9.83 4.91
CA LEU A 323 -13.58 9.21 5.92
C LEU A 323 -13.50 9.94 7.28
N ARG A 324 -12.31 10.38 7.69
CA ARG A 324 -12.12 11.15 8.92
C ARG A 324 -12.72 12.55 8.81
N GLY A 325 -12.58 13.20 7.65
CA GLY A 325 -13.17 14.50 7.34
C GLY A 325 -14.69 14.51 7.48
N ASP A 326 -15.36 13.51 6.89
CA ASP A 326 -16.82 13.35 6.94
C ASP A 326 -17.36 13.13 8.37
N ILE A 327 -16.59 12.45 9.22
CA ILE A 327 -16.98 12.13 10.61
C ILE A 327 -16.67 13.30 11.57
N GLY A 328 -15.71 14.17 11.24
CA GLY A 328 -15.29 15.32 12.05
C GLY A 328 -16.43 16.18 12.61
N PRO A 329 -17.41 16.63 11.79
CA PRO A 329 -18.57 17.39 12.25
C PRO A 329 -19.40 16.68 13.32
N LEU A 330 -19.56 15.36 13.23
CA LEU A 330 -20.34 14.59 14.22
C LEU A 330 -19.63 14.53 15.58
N VAL A 331 -18.29 14.42 15.58
CA VAL A 331 -17.48 14.43 16.82
C VAL A 331 -17.53 15.82 17.48
N VAL A 332 -17.43 16.89 16.70
CA VAL A 332 -17.56 18.28 17.20
C VAL A 332 -18.96 18.54 17.77
N VAL A 333 -20.02 18.05 17.12
CA VAL A 333 -21.40 18.16 17.63
C VAL A 333 -21.60 17.34 18.91
N ALA A 334 -21.04 16.13 19.01
CA ALA A 334 -21.12 15.31 20.23
C ALA A 334 -20.37 15.96 21.41
N ALA A 335 -19.15 16.45 21.19
CA ALA A 335 -18.33 17.11 22.21
C ALA A 335 -18.96 18.44 22.69
N SER A 336 -19.44 19.28 21.75
CA SER A 336 -20.12 20.53 22.08
C SER A 336 -21.49 20.29 22.75
N GLY A 337 -22.21 19.23 22.38
CA GLY A 337 -23.43 18.80 23.06
C GLY A 337 -23.18 18.44 24.54
N ALA A 338 -22.15 17.65 24.83
CA ALA A 338 -21.78 17.31 26.21
C ALA A 338 -21.35 18.56 27.01
N GLY A 339 -20.52 19.43 26.41
CA GLY A 339 -20.05 20.67 27.05
C GLY A 339 -21.16 21.67 27.33
N THR A 340 -22.10 21.85 26.41
CA THR A 340 -23.25 22.76 26.59
C THR A 340 -24.22 22.24 27.65
N VAL A 341 -24.50 20.93 27.71
CA VAL A 341 -25.31 20.35 28.79
C VAL A 341 -24.64 20.56 30.15
N ALA A 342 -23.32 20.30 30.26
CA ALA A 342 -22.58 20.55 31.50
C ALA A 342 -22.63 22.04 31.92
N ALA A 343 -22.43 22.97 30.99
CA ALA A 343 -22.52 24.41 31.23
C ALA A 343 -23.93 24.85 31.67
N VAL A 344 -24.99 24.31 31.05
CA VAL A 344 -26.38 24.60 31.44
C VAL A 344 -26.70 24.06 32.83
N VAL A 345 -26.23 22.86 33.19
CA VAL A 345 -26.40 22.29 34.53
C VAL A 345 -25.67 23.15 35.58
N LEU A 346 -24.44 23.60 35.29
CA LEU A 346 -23.69 24.53 36.16
C LEU A 346 -24.43 25.87 36.34
N LEU A 347 -24.99 26.45 35.27
CA LEU A 347 -25.75 27.70 35.32
C LEU A 347 -27.09 27.55 36.07
N MET A 348 -27.73 26.38 35.99
CA MET A 348 -28.97 26.06 36.72
C MET A 348 -28.70 25.85 38.22
N ALA A 349 -27.64 25.10 38.57
CA ALA A 349 -27.21 24.92 39.97
C ALA A 349 -26.64 26.21 40.59
N GLY A 350 -25.96 27.03 39.79
CA GLY A 350 -25.29 28.27 40.19
C GLY A 350 -26.20 29.48 40.40
N ARG A 351 -27.54 29.33 40.45
CA ARG A 351 -28.49 30.47 40.55
C ARG A 351 -29.23 30.63 41.90
N PRO A 352 -28.55 30.69 43.06
CA PRO A 352 -29.20 31.08 44.30
C PRO A 352 -29.45 32.59 44.35
N GLY A 353 -30.72 33.01 44.39
CA GLY A 353 -31.11 34.20 45.14
C GLY A 353 -30.85 35.60 44.54
N ARG A 354 -31.16 35.85 43.27
CA ARG A 354 -31.36 37.23 42.77
C ARG A 354 -32.82 37.66 42.87
N ARG A 355 -33.37 37.76 44.10
CA ARG A 355 -34.69 38.39 44.39
C ARG A 355 -34.87 38.73 45.88
N ALA A 356 -35.64 39.79 46.13
CA ALA A 356 -36.15 40.26 47.42
C ALA A 356 -35.13 40.72 48.48
N ALA A 357 -34.72 41.99 48.39
CA ALA A 357 -34.42 42.77 49.59
C ALA A 357 -35.76 43.18 50.25
N PRO A 358 -36.06 42.79 51.50
CA PRO A 358 -37.26 43.22 52.18
C PRO A 358 -37.10 44.68 52.64
N ARG A 359 -37.85 45.61 52.03
CA ARG A 359 -38.06 46.93 52.63
C ARG A 359 -38.86 46.74 53.93
N ARG A 360 -38.32 47.19 55.06
CA ARG A 360 -39.10 47.52 56.26
C ARG A 360 -38.69 48.92 56.70
N ALA A 361 -39.66 49.84 56.75
CA ALA A 361 -39.54 51.11 57.47
C ALA A 361 -39.57 50.80 58.99
N GLY A 362 -38.71 51.40 59.80
CA GLY A 362 -38.87 52.74 60.42
C GLY A 362 -38.92 52.56 61.96
N PRO A 363 -39.00 53.60 62.82
CA PRO A 363 -39.03 55.05 62.57
C PRO A 363 -38.01 55.86 63.44
N ALA A 364 -38.11 57.21 63.42
CA ALA A 364 -37.47 58.20 64.31
C ALA A 364 -35.92 58.36 64.18
N SER A 365 -35.29 59.55 64.31
CA SER A 365 -35.77 60.91 64.64
C SER A 365 -34.76 62.00 64.20
N GLY A 366 -35.24 63.21 63.87
CA GLY A 366 -34.44 64.45 63.94
C GLY A 366 -34.10 65.13 62.59
N PRO A 367 -34.06 66.49 62.50
CA PRO A 367 -34.33 67.18 61.22
C PRO A 367 -33.26 68.20 60.76
N ARG A 368 -33.59 68.97 59.70
CA ARG A 368 -32.96 70.24 59.22
C ARG A 368 -31.62 70.07 58.48
N ARG A 369 -31.45 70.52 57.23
CA ARG A 369 -31.83 71.81 56.63
C ARG A 369 -32.05 71.74 55.11
N LEU A 370 -32.82 72.70 54.58
CA LEU A 370 -32.93 72.96 53.14
C LEU A 370 -31.67 73.66 52.59
N ARG A 371 -31.36 73.43 51.31
CA ARG A 371 -30.97 74.52 50.40
C ARG A 371 -31.32 74.20 48.93
N THR A 372 -31.76 75.23 48.22
CA THR A 372 -32.30 75.25 46.85
C THR A 372 -31.27 75.79 45.82
N GLY A 373 -31.59 75.66 44.52
CA GLY A 373 -30.80 76.10 43.35
C GLY A 373 -30.51 74.93 42.41
N HIS A 374 -31.15 74.69 41.26
CA HIS A 374 -31.92 75.49 40.29
C HIS A 374 -31.09 76.26 39.23
N GLY A 375 -31.27 75.88 37.95
CA GLY A 375 -30.64 76.46 36.73
C GLY A 375 -29.38 75.71 36.25
N GLY A 376 -29.23 75.30 34.98
CA GLY A 376 -30.22 75.21 33.87
C GLY A 376 -29.57 75.00 32.48
N ALA A 377 -30.21 74.17 31.63
CA ALA A 377 -30.03 74.05 30.16
C ALA A 377 -28.65 73.55 29.62
N ALA A 378 -28.52 72.94 28.42
CA ALA A 378 -29.47 72.69 27.33
C ALA A 378 -29.20 71.36 26.57
N ALA A 379 -30.28 70.70 26.11
CA ALA A 379 -30.56 70.13 24.76
C ALA A 379 -29.53 69.19 24.08
N ARG A 380 -29.85 68.14 23.29
CA ARG A 380 -31.06 67.64 22.60
C ARG A 380 -31.09 66.07 22.73
N ARG A 381 -32.00 65.21 22.23
CA ARG A 381 -33.19 65.28 21.33
C ARG A 381 -34.10 64.03 21.56
N ASP A 382 -35.16 63.89 20.75
CA ASP A 382 -35.99 62.73 20.30
C ASP A 382 -35.66 61.27 20.75
N GLY A 383 -36.60 60.33 20.92
CA GLY A 383 -38.06 60.36 20.76
C GLY A 383 -38.71 58.98 21.05
N ARG A 384 -39.87 58.98 21.75
CA ARG A 384 -40.78 57.81 21.93
C ARG A 384 -41.64 57.63 20.65
N ARG A 385 -42.30 56.51 20.30
CA ARG A 385 -42.72 55.24 20.93
C ARG A 385 -43.20 54.29 19.81
N GLY A 386 -43.11 52.96 19.93
CA GLY A 386 -43.77 52.01 19.01
C GLY A 386 -43.84 50.59 19.57
N ARG A 387 -44.96 49.87 19.40
CA ARG A 387 -45.21 48.53 19.98
C ARG A 387 -45.43 47.45 18.89
N ALA A 388 -44.70 46.35 18.97
CA ALA A 388 -45.14 44.98 18.61
C ALA A 388 -44.07 44.01 19.17
N ARG A 389 -44.31 43.11 20.13
CA ARG A 389 -45.12 41.87 20.09
C ARG A 389 -44.80 40.95 18.90
N GLY A 390 -43.86 40.04 19.11
CA GLY A 390 -43.61 38.87 18.27
C GLY A 390 -42.85 37.79 19.06
N CYS A 391 -43.55 36.76 19.52
CA CYS A 391 -42.93 35.61 20.20
C CYS A 391 -42.71 34.47 19.20
N PRO A 392 -41.54 33.82 19.15
CA PRO A 392 -41.42 32.48 18.58
C PRO A 392 -41.88 31.44 19.61
N ARG A 393 -42.97 30.72 19.33
CA ARG A 393 -43.38 29.55 20.10
C ARG A 393 -42.48 28.36 19.76
N VAL A 394 -41.66 27.90 20.70
CA VAL A 394 -40.97 26.60 20.58
C VAL A 394 -42.00 25.49 20.80
N ARG A 395 -42.26 24.70 19.76
CA ARG A 395 -43.22 23.58 19.80
C ARG A 395 -42.50 22.31 20.26
N ARG A 396 -42.79 21.83 21.47
CA ARG A 396 -42.38 20.50 21.94
C ARG A 396 -43.18 19.42 21.21
N GLY A 397 -42.50 18.38 20.73
CA GLY A 397 -43.07 17.07 20.37
C GLY A 397 -42.55 16.00 21.34
N PRO A 398 -43.33 14.95 21.66
CA PRO A 398 -43.03 14.06 22.78
C PRO A 398 -42.06 12.92 22.46
N ALA A 399 -41.46 12.35 23.52
CA ALA A 399 -40.68 11.12 23.46
C ALA A 399 -41.56 9.89 23.23
N GLY A 400 -41.01 8.85 22.59
CA GLY A 400 -41.71 7.59 22.35
C GLY A 400 -40.78 6.41 22.04
N ALA A 401 -40.67 5.50 23.02
CA ALA A 401 -40.26 4.09 22.92
C ALA A 401 -38.87 3.70 22.36
N ALA A 402 -38.13 2.95 23.19
CA ALA A 402 -36.96 2.18 22.78
C ALA A 402 -37.36 0.93 21.95
N ARG A 403 -36.48 0.49 21.05
CA ARG A 403 -36.38 -0.92 20.61
C ARG A 403 -34.91 -1.29 20.33
N ARG A 404 -34.57 -2.54 20.68
CA ARG A 404 -33.26 -3.19 20.47
C ARG A 404 -32.96 -3.39 18.97
N PRO A 405 -31.68 -3.56 18.58
CA PRO A 405 -31.31 -3.79 17.19
C PRO A 405 -31.75 -5.18 16.71
N ALA A 406 -32.19 -5.25 15.45
CA ALA A 406 -32.33 -6.48 14.69
C ALA A 406 -31.43 -6.39 13.46
N ALA A 407 -30.49 -7.32 13.33
CA ALA A 407 -29.76 -7.52 12.08
C ALA A 407 -30.67 -8.20 11.05
N PRO A 408 -30.47 -7.92 9.75
CA PRO A 408 -30.69 -8.95 8.75
C PRO A 408 -29.44 -9.22 7.89
N ARG A 409 -29.43 -10.45 7.37
CA ARG A 409 -28.36 -11.08 6.60
C ARG A 409 -28.14 -10.44 5.21
N ALA A 410 -26.88 -10.51 4.79
CA ALA A 410 -26.40 -10.86 3.45
C ALA A 410 -27.39 -10.89 2.27
N LEU A 411 -27.19 -9.92 1.37
CA LEU A 411 -27.32 -9.96 -0.10
C LEU A 411 -26.50 -8.75 -0.59
N GLY A 412 -25.80 -8.73 -1.72
CA GLY A 412 -25.60 -9.70 -2.79
C GLY A 412 -24.73 -9.03 -3.86
N ARG A 413 -23.99 -9.81 -4.65
CA ARG A 413 -23.00 -9.31 -5.63
C ARG A 413 -23.55 -8.24 -6.61
N ARG A 414 -22.59 -7.42 -7.08
CA ARG A 414 -22.30 -7.00 -8.49
C ARG A 414 -22.66 -5.57 -8.95
N ARG A 415 -21.70 -5.02 -9.73
CA ARG A 415 -21.66 -3.78 -10.53
C ARG A 415 -21.44 -2.50 -9.72
N GLY A 416 -20.55 -1.57 -10.07
CA GLY A 416 -19.55 -1.53 -11.15
C GLY A 416 -19.65 -0.26 -11.99
N HIS A 417 -18.63 0.60 -11.96
CA HIS A 417 -18.58 1.83 -12.76
C HIS A 417 -17.29 1.95 -13.57
N ARG A 418 -17.39 1.62 -14.86
CA ARG A 418 -16.56 2.24 -15.90
C ARG A 418 -17.15 3.62 -16.24
N ARG A 419 -16.35 4.68 -16.13
CA ARG A 419 -16.36 5.82 -17.05
C ARG A 419 -15.12 5.65 -17.94
N GLY A 420 -15.10 5.92 -19.24
CA GLY A 420 -16.18 6.31 -20.14
C GLY A 420 -15.58 7.04 -21.34
N ARG A 421 -15.59 6.42 -22.53
CA ARG A 421 -15.33 7.11 -23.81
C ARG A 421 -16.15 6.47 -24.92
N SER A 422 -17.11 7.23 -25.42
CA SER A 422 -18.02 6.83 -26.49
C SER A 422 -17.44 7.22 -27.84
N ARG A 423 -17.54 6.33 -28.84
CA ARG A 423 -17.84 6.73 -30.22
C ARG A 423 -18.50 5.57 -30.96
N ALA A 424 -19.38 5.90 -31.89
CA ALA A 424 -20.40 5.00 -32.40
C ALA A 424 -20.08 4.51 -33.82
N ALA A 425 -20.51 3.28 -34.11
CA ALA A 425 -21.00 2.86 -35.42
C ALA A 425 -21.97 1.69 -35.20
N ALA A 426 -23.13 1.74 -35.86
CA ALA A 426 -24.18 0.73 -35.72
C ALA A 426 -24.67 0.26 -37.11
N ALA A 427 -25.46 -0.81 -37.09
CA ALA A 427 -26.20 -1.43 -38.20
C ALA A 427 -25.41 -2.36 -39.15
N GLY A 428 -25.89 -3.62 -39.23
CA GLY A 428 -25.34 -4.66 -40.09
C GLY A 428 -26.02 -6.03 -39.85
N ARG A 429 -27.34 -6.12 -40.12
CA ARG A 429 -28.10 -7.39 -39.99
C ARG A 429 -27.62 -8.44 -40.99
N ARG A 430 -27.50 -9.71 -40.59
CA ARG A 430 -28.26 -10.86 -41.16
C ARG A 430 -27.95 -12.20 -40.45
N ARG A 431 -28.96 -13.09 -40.41
CA ARG A 431 -28.90 -14.48 -39.93
C ARG A 431 -28.72 -15.47 -41.13
N PRO A 432 -28.42 -16.76 -40.89
CA PRO A 432 -27.64 -17.59 -41.83
C PRO A 432 -28.45 -18.68 -42.57
N PRO A 433 -27.80 -19.40 -43.50
CA PRO A 433 -28.03 -20.82 -43.80
C PRO A 433 -26.87 -21.68 -43.19
N ARG A 434 -27.04 -22.81 -42.48
CA ARG A 434 -27.59 -24.13 -42.89
C ARG A 434 -27.10 -24.54 -44.29
N ARG A 435 -26.18 -25.49 -44.45
CA ARG A 435 -26.43 -26.93 -44.26
C ARG A 435 -25.14 -27.78 -44.43
N THR A 436 -25.06 -28.89 -43.69
CA THR A 436 -24.46 -30.21 -44.02
C THR A 436 -23.19 -30.32 -44.88
N ASP A 437 -22.19 -31.02 -44.34
CA ASP A 437 -21.23 -31.84 -45.11
C ASP A 437 -21.07 -33.22 -44.40
N PRO A 438 -20.98 -34.36 -45.11
CA PRO A 438 -20.94 -35.70 -44.50
C PRO A 438 -19.50 -36.21 -44.27
N ARG A 439 -19.39 -37.38 -43.65
CA ARG A 439 -18.12 -37.99 -43.24
C ARG A 439 -17.43 -38.78 -44.37
N ARG A 440 -16.08 -38.84 -44.28
CA ARG A 440 -15.22 -40.05 -44.47
C ARG A 440 -14.71 -40.42 -45.90
N PRO A 441 -13.78 -41.41 -46.10
CA PRO A 441 -12.39 -41.09 -46.48
C PRO A 441 -11.75 -41.97 -47.61
N ALA A 442 -10.52 -41.67 -48.04
CA ALA A 442 -9.45 -42.59 -48.55
C ALA A 442 -8.26 -41.74 -49.07
N ARG A 443 -6.96 -41.99 -48.80
CA ARG A 443 -6.02 -43.11 -49.08
C ARG A 443 -5.45 -43.17 -50.51
N ARG A 444 -4.10 -43.34 -50.60
CA ARG A 444 -3.19 -43.33 -51.78
C ARG A 444 -2.99 -41.93 -52.40
N GLY A 445 -1.79 -41.43 -52.72
CA GLY A 445 -0.41 -41.94 -52.59
C GLY A 445 0.24 -42.30 -53.93
N VAL A 446 1.31 -41.58 -54.33
CA VAL A 446 2.38 -41.97 -55.29
C VAL A 446 3.52 -40.93 -55.24
N ARG A 447 4.73 -41.34 -55.67
CA ARG A 447 6.03 -40.64 -55.59
C ARG A 447 6.23 -39.50 -56.62
N ALA A 448 7.18 -38.62 -56.31
CA ALA A 448 8.38 -38.26 -57.12
C ALA A 448 8.63 -36.75 -57.29
N GLY A 449 9.91 -36.33 -57.28
CA GLY A 449 10.32 -34.99 -57.71
C GLY A 449 11.35 -34.29 -56.80
N VAL A 450 12.64 -34.65 -56.93
CA VAL A 450 13.76 -33.81 -56.47
C VAL A 450 14.14 -32.86 -57.60
N PRO A 451 14.41 -31.57 -57.33
CA PRO A 451 15.54 -30.92 -57.98
C PRO A 451 16.38 -30.05 -57.04
N ALA A 452 17.70 -30.10 -57.22
CA ALA A 452 18.68 -29.14 -56.71
C ALA A 452 19.25 -28.32 -57.91
N PRO A 453 20.31 -27.51 -57.74
CA PRO A 453 20.22 -26.15 -57.24
C PRO A 453 20.57 -25.09 -58.31
N TYR A 454 20.14 -23.84 -58.13
CA TYR A 454 20.38 -22.77 -59.09
C TYR A 454 21.76 -22.14 -58.96
N ARG A 455 22.51 -22.05 -60.07
CA ARG A 455 23.87 -21.48 -60.14
C ARG A 455 23.97 -20.50 -61.32
N ARG A 456 24.12 -19.21 -61.03
CA ARG A 456 24.52 -18.15 -61.99
C ARG A 456 25.27 -17.06 -61.22
N ARG A 457 26.21 -16.30 -61.77
CA ARG A 457 27.25 -16.42 -62.83
C ARG A 457 27.87 -15.02 -62.82
N THR A 458 29.18 -14.93 -62.85
CA THR A 458 29.95 -13.68 -62.75
C THR A 458 29.99 -12.87 -64.03
N ASP A 459 30.05 -11.55 -63.91
CA ASP A 459 30.91 -10.64 -64.68
C ASP A 459 31.43 -9.57 -63.69
N ARG A 460 32.73 -9.31 -63.47
CA ARG A 460 33.83 -8.85 -64.35
C ARG A 460 33.65 -7.44 -64.93
N GLY A 461 34.11 -6.44 -64.16
CA GLY A 461 34.47 -5.11 -64.63
C GLY A 461 35.76 -4.65 -63.92
N GLY A 462 36.82 -4.41 -64.69
CA GLY A 462 38.18 -4.15 -64.21
C GLY A 462 38.54 -2.67 -63.97
N PRO A 463 39.84 -2.36 -63.68
CA PRO A 463 40.19 -1.32 -62.72
C PRO A 463 40.87 -0.06 -63.31
N ARG A 464 41.02 0.98 -62.47
CA ARG A 464 42.05 2.02 -62.62
C ARG A 464 42.71 2.39 -61.29
N ALA A 465 44.00 2.71 -61.35
CA ALA A 465 44.86 2.92 -60.19
C ALA A 465 45.40 4.37 -60.08
N ARG A 466 45.64 4.82 -58.84
CA ARG A 466 46.64 5.82 -58.41
C ARG A 466 47.08 5.39 -57.00
N ARG A 467 48.34 5.00 -56.72
CA ARG A 467 49.65 5.70 -56.74
C ARG A 467 49.75 6.92 -55.81
N GLY A 468 50.45 6.67 -54.69
CA GLY A 468 51.10 7.57 -53.73
C GLY A 468 51.53 6.68 -52.54
N ARG A 469 52.82 6.38 -52.29
CA ARG A 469 53.90 7.25 -51.76
C ARG A 469 53.51 7.91 -50.43
N ASP A 470 54.25 7.84 -49.33
CA ASP A 470 55.58 7.24 -49.05
C ASP A 470 55.68 6.88 -47.53
N ALA A 471 56.89 6.50 -47.07
CA ALA A 471 57.38 6.40 -45.69
C ALA A 471 57.50 4.98 -45.09
N ALA A 472 58.75 4.61 -44.81
CA ALA A 472 59.21 3.36 -44.22
C ALA A 472 59.50 3.56 -42.70
N PRO A 473 59.86 2.51 -41.93
CA PRO A 473 59.66 2.47 -40.48
C PRO A 473 60.88 2.89 -39.64
N ALA A 474 60.64 3.18 -38.36
CA ALA A 474 61.66 3.19 -37.32
C ALA A 474 61.45 1.99 -36.37
N ARG A 475 62.41 1.06 -36.35
CA ARG A 475 62.60 0.11 -35.24
C ARG A 475 63.40 0.82 -34.15
N GLY A 476 62.90 0.81 -32.92
CA GLY A 476 63.66 1.20 -31.72
C GLY A 476 63.83 -0.01 -30.81
N ASP A 477 65.06 -0.52 -30.72
CA ASP A 477 65.47 -1.55 -29.77
C ASP A 477 65.89 -0.88 -28.43
N GLY A 478 65.91 -1.62 -27.32
CA GLY A 478 66.53 -1.11 -26.07
C GLY A 478 65.84 -1.46 -24.75
N ARG A 479 66.08 -2.67 -24.23
CA ARG A 479 66.11 -2.88 -22.77
C ARG A 479 67.38 -2.25 -22.19
N ARG A 480 67.27 -1.47 -21.09
CA ARG A 480 68.20 -1.45 -19.92
C ARG A 480 67.93 -0.26 -18.97
N ARG A 481 67.20 -0.49 -17.88
CA ARG A 481 67.64 -0.41 -16.46
C ARG A 481 66.42 -0.41 -15.55
#